data_AF-A0A1B1HZB6-F1
#
_entry.id   AF-A0A1B1HZB6-F1
#
_cell.length_a   1.000
_cell.length_b   1.000
_cell.length_c   1.000
_cell.angle_alpha   90.00
_cell.angle_beta   90.00
_cell.angle_gamma   90.00
#
_symmetry.space_group_name_H-M   'P 1'
#
loop_
_entity.id
_entity.type
_entity.pdbx_description
1 polymer ?
#
loop_
_entity_poly.entity_id
_entity_poly.type
_entity_poly.pdbx_seq_one_letter_code
_entity_poly.pdbx_strand_id
1 'polypeptide(L)'
;MEIIVGIAIGIIVFAILGKLIALPFRILWKLITNSIIGAIILWAINLLGVGIEITFLKALIAGIFGVPGVIIVLVAHFAGI
;
A
#
# COMPACT_ATOMS: atom_id res chain seq x y z
N MET A 1 -36.93 -27.80 5.91
CA MET A 1 -35.50 -28.05 6.19
C MET A 1 -34.64 -27.50 5.05
N GLU A 2 -34.94 -27.87 3.80
CA GLU A 2 -34.25 -27.39 2.58
C GLU A 2 -34.08 -25.87 2.46
N ILE A 3 -35.13 -25.07 2.75
CA ILE A 3 -35.05 -23.59 2.64
C ILE A 3 -34.03 -23.02 3.64
N ILE A 4 -33.97 -23.57 4.85
CA ILE A 4 -33.05 -23.12 5.90
C ILE A 4 -31.60 -23.45 5.50
N VAL A 5 -31.38 -24.64 4.92
CA VAL A 5 -30.07 -25.05 4.40
C VAL A 5 -29.64 -24.16 3.22
N GLY A 6 -30.54 -23.87 2.29
CA GLY A 6 -30.28 -22.97 1.17
C GLY A 6 -29.92 -21.55 1.61
N ILE A 7 -30.63 -21.01 2.61
CA ILE A 7 -30.32 -19.70 3.19
C ILE A 7 -28.94 -19.73 3.89
N ALA A 8 -28.65 -20.78 4.66
CA ALA A 8 -27.36 -20.92 5.33
C ALA A 8 -26.20 -20.94 4.34
N ILE A 9 -26.34 -21.70 3.24
CA ILE A 9 -25.34 -21.75 2.16
C ILE A 9 -25.21 -20.37 1.50
N GLY A 10 -26.32 -19.69 1.21
CA GLY A 10 -26.32 -18.36 0.62
C GLY A 10 -25.56 -17.33 1.47
N ILE A 11 -25.77 -17.33 2.79
CA ILE A 11 -25.06 -16.45 3.73
C ILE A 11 -23.57 -16.73 3.73
N ILE A 12 -23.15 -18.00 3.74
CA ILE A 12 -21.74 -18.38 3.73
C ILE A 12 -21.05 -17.90 2.45
N VAL A 13 -21.68 -18.13 1.29
CA VAL A 13 -21.15 -17.69 -0.01
C VAL A 13 -21.02 -16.17 -0.05
N PHE A 14 -22.05 -15.44 0.38
CA PHE A 14 -22.00 -13.97 0.45
C PHE A 14 -20.91 -13.45 1.39
N ALA A 15 -20.72 -14.09 2.54
CA ALA A 15 -19.68 -13.72 3.49
C ALA A 15 -18.27 -13.92 2.92
N ILE A 16 -18.06 -15.00 2.14
CA ILE A 16 -16.79 -15.25 1.44
C ILE A 16 -16.55 -14.20 0.35
N LEU A 17 -17.55 -13.92 -0.49
CA LEU A 17 -17.46 -12.91 -1.55
C LEU A 17 -17.18 -11.51 -0.96
N GLY A 18 -17.87 -11.14 0.11
CA GLY A 18 -17.64 -9.88 0.82
C GLY A 18 -16.21 -9.77 1.36
N LYS A 19 -15.68 -10.84 1.96
CA LYS A 19 -14.28 -10.86 2.43
C LYS A 19 -13.27 -10.78 1.27
N LEU A 20 -13.54 -11.48 0.17
CA LEU A 20 -12.68 -11.49 -1.01
C LEU A 20 -12.57 -10.09 -1.62
N ILE A 21 -13.69 -9.35 -1.67
CA ILE A 21 -13.73 -7.96 -2.13
C ILE A 21 -13.08 -7.01 -1.11
N ALA A 22 -13.28 -7.22 0.19
CA ALA A 22 -12.69 -6.37 1.23
C ALA A 22 -11.15 -6.48 1.31
N LEU A 23 -10.57 -7.63 0.92
CA LEU A 23 -9.13 -7.87 0.93
C LEU A 23 -8.32 -6.87 0.08
N PRO A 24 -8.61 -6.67 -1.23
CA PRO A 24 -7.88 -5.71 -2.05
C PRO A 24 -8.06 -4.27 -1.56
N PHE A 25 -9.24 -3.88 -1.06
CA PHE A 25 -9.43 -2.53 -0.49
C PHE A 25 -8.57 -2.31 0.76
N ARG A 26 -8.42 -3.32 1.61
CA ARG A 26 -7.54 -3.23 2.79
C ARG A 26 -6.07 -3.09 2.39
N ILE A 27 -5.63 -3.81 1.36
CA ILE A 27 -4.26 -3.70 0.83
C ILE A 27 -4.04 -2.32 0.22
N LEU A 28 -4.98 -1.85 -0.61
CA LEU A 28 -4.93 -0.54 -1.24
C LEU A 28 -4.83 0.57 -0.19
N TRP A 29 -5.63 0.49 0.89
CA TRP A 29 -5.59 1.48 1.95
C TRP A 29 -4.22 1.52 2.65
N LYS A 30 -3.65 0.36 2.99
CA LYS A 30 -2.29 0.27 3.54
C LYS A 30 -1.24 0.85 2.59
N LEU A 31 -1.37 0.57 1.30
CA LEU A 31 -0.45 1.07 0.28
C LEU A 31 -0.51 2.60 0.18
N ILE A 32 -1.72 3.17 0.18
CA ILE A 32 -1.93 4.62 0.13
C ILE A 32 -1.31 5.28 1.36
N THR A 33 -1.63 4.78 2.57
CA THR A 33 -1.10 5.38 3.81
C THR A 33 0.41 5.29 3.89
N ASN A 34 0.99 4.15 3.50
CA ASN A 34 2.43 3.99 3.48
C ASN A 34 3.09 4.87 2.41
N SER A 35 2.47 5.03 1.24
CA SER A 35 2.98 5.90 0.16
C SER A 35 3.02 7.36 0.61
N ILE A 36 1.97 7.82 1.29
CA ILE A 36 1.89 9.18 1.83
C ILE A 36 3.00 9.38 2.88
N ILE A 37 3.15 8.45 3.82
CA ILE A 37 4.21 8.53 4.84
C ILE A 37 5.60 8.51 4.19
N GLY A 38 5.82 7.61 3.22
CA GLY A 38 7.06 7.52 2.47
C GLY A 38 7.39 8.80 1.71
N ALA A 39 6.40 9.40 1.05
CA ALA A 39 6.54 10.70 0.38
C ALA A 39 6.88 11.82 1.37
N ILE A 40 6.23 11.86 2.54
CA ILE A 40 6.54 12.84 3.60
C ILE A 40 7.98 12.68 4.10
N ILE A 41 8.44 11.45 4.31
CA ILE A 41 9.82 11.19 4.74
C ILE A 41 10.82 11.63 3.65
N LEU A 42 10.60 11.23 2.39
CA LEU A 42 11.44 11.64 1.27
C LEU A 42 11.46 13.17 1.11
N TRP A 43 10.31 13.82 1.32
CA TRP A 43 10.20 15.27 1.31
C TRP A 43 11.01 15.92 2.43
N ALA A 44 10.88 15.42 3.66
CA ALA A 44 11.67 15.91 4.79
C ALA A 44 13.18 15.76 4.55
N ILE A 45 13.61 14.65 3.94
CA ILE A 45 15.01 14.44 3.58
C ILE A 45 15.44 15.40 2.47
N ASN A 46 14.58 15.64 1.47
CA ASN A 46 14.89 16.55 0.38
C ASN A 46 15.08 18.01 0.87
N LEU A 47 14.37 18.42 1.93
CA LEU A 47 14.58 19.72 2.58
C LEU A 47 16.00 19.89 3.17
N LEU A 48 16.69 18.78 3.48
CA LEU A 48 18.09 18.79 3.94
C LEU A 48 19.09 18.95 2.79
N GLY A 49 18.63 19.14 1.56
CA GLY A 49 19.48 19.39 0.39
C GLY A 49 19.93 18.13 -0.37
N VAL A 50 19.26 16.98 -0.19
CA VAL A 50 19.61 15.73 -0.89
C VAL A 50 19.25 15.75 -2.38
N GLY A 51 18.38 16.68 -2.81
CA GLY A 51 18.09 16.92 -4.23
C GLY A 51 17.34 15.77 -4.91
N ILE A 52 16.50 15.05 -4.17
CA ILE A 52 15.75 13.90 -4.68
C ILE A 52 14.47 14.40 -5.34
N GLU A 53 14.30 14.12 -6.62
CA GLU A 53 13.01 14.29 -7.27
C GLU A 53 12.02 13.27 -6.72
N ILE A 54 10.94 13.76 -6.10
CA ILE A 54 9.89 12.92 -5.52
C ILE A 54 8.85 12.64 -6.61
N THR A 55 9.03 11.52 -7.29
CA THR A 55 8.08 11.04 -8.31
C THR A 55 7.05 10.09 -7.70
N PHE A 56 5.93 9.91 -8.42
CA PHE A 56 4.92 8.92 -8.03
C PHE A 56 5.53 7.52 -7.85
N LEU A 57 6.49 7.13 -8.69
CA LEU A 57 7.13 5.82 -8.60
C LEU A 57 7.97 5.65 -7.34
N LYS A 58 8.76 6.66 -6.95
CA LYS A 58 9.58 6.63 -5.72
C LYS A 58 8.70 6.61 -4.47
N ALA A 59 7.62 7.40 -4.46
CA ALA A 59 6.63 7.38 -3.38
C ALA A 59 5.89 6.03 -3.30
N LEU A 60 5.58 5.41 -4.45
CA LEU A 60 4.96 4.09 -4.51
C LEU A 60 5.90 2.99 -3.98
N ILE A 61 7.19 3.04 -4.32
CA ILE A 61 8.20 2.12 -3.77
C ILE A 61 8.25 2.27 -2.24
N ALA A 62 8.29 3.51 -1.73
CA ALA A 62 8.19 3.77 -0.30
C ALA A 62 6.84 3.31 0.30
N GLY A 63 5.76 3.29 -0.47
CA GLY A 63 4.47 2.75 -0.04
C GLY A 63 4.39 1.23 0.03
N ILE A 64 4.99 0.54 -0.93
CA ILE A 64 5.04 -0.92 -0.97
C ILE A 64 5.92 -1.44 0.18
N PHE A 65 7.10 -0.85 0.34
CA PHE A 65 8.11 -1.33 1.28
C PHE A 65 8.11 -0.58 2.63
N GLY A 66 7.34 0.50 2.77
CA GLY A 66 7.31 1.35 3.96
C GLY A 66 8.60 2.15 4.15
N VAL A 67 9.03 2.29 5.41
CA VAL A 67 10.30 2.95 5.78
C VAL A 67 11.52 2.31 5.08
N PRO A 68 11.65 0.96 4.99
CA PRO A 68 12.68 0.33 4.15
C PRO A 68 12.68 0.80 2.68
N GLY A 69 11.51 1.10 2.12
CA GLY A 69 11.39 1.61 0.75
C GLY A 69 12.00 3.00 0.58
N VAL A 70 11.92 3.85 1.59
CA VAL A 70 12.61 5.15 1.60
C VAL A 70 14.12 4.91 1.51
N ILE A 71 14.68 3.98 2.30
CA ILE A 71 16.11 3.65 2.27
C ILE A 71 16.52 3.18 0.87
N ILE A 72 15.73 2.32 0.23
CA ILE A 72 15.98 1.87 -1.14
C ILE A 72 16.03 3.05 -2.11
N VAL A 73 15.07 3.98 -2.03
CA VAL A 73 15.03 5.17 -2.89
C VAL A 73 16.25 6.07 -2.68
N LEU A 74 16.69 6.24 -1.43
CA LEU A 74 17.91 7.01 -1.12
C LEU A 74 19.15 6.34 -1.73
N VAL A 75 19.30 5.03 -1.51
CA VAL A 75 20.44 4.27 -2.05
C VAL A 75 20.46 4.32 -3.57
N ALA A 76 19.31 4.16 -4.24
CA ALA A 76 19.20 4.26 -5.69
C ALA A 76 19.63 5.65 -6.19
N HIS A 77 19.14 6.71 -5.54
CA HIS A 77 19.50 8.09 -5.87
C HIS A 77 21.01 8.35 -5.73
N PHE A 78 21.64 7.87 -4.66
CA PHE A 78 23.09 8.00 -4.49
C PHE A 78 23.92 7.09 -5.41
N ALA A 79 23.35 5.95 -5.84
CA ALA A 79 23.96 5.08 -6.83
C ALA A 79 23.86 5.63 -8.27
N GLY A 80 23.12 6.73 -8.48
CA GLY A 80 22.89 7.33 -9.81
C GLY A 80 21.91 6.54 -10.68
N ILE A 81 21.04 5.73 -10.05
CA ILE A 81 20.04 4.86 -10.70
C ILE A 81 18.64 5.46 -10.53
#